data_AF-A0A955B809-F1
#
_entry.id   AF-A0A955B809-F1
#
_cell.length_a   1.000
_cell.length_b   1.000
_cell.length_c   1.000
_cell.angle_alpha   90.00
_cell.angle_beta   90.00
_cell.angle_gamma   90.00
#
_symmetry.space_group_name_H-M   'P 1'
#
loop_
_entity.id
_entity.type
_entity.pdbx_description
1 polymer ?
#
loop_
_entity_poly.entity_id
_entity_poly.type
_entity_poly.pdbx_seq_one_letter_code
_entity_poly.pdbx_strand_id
1 'polypeptide(L)'
;MQSYEINVSIELDEALVIGKDSTLSLHGPATVSLNGIMLNDRASLKSESPLSLRGSVFVGQNTTIAAVDNNTVDFEANGKLVATSENARLNFVGIPNLDSFHQRTVEVPANTSLAVTVEGLDSTLLITGTNNLLKGGGRINQSIALDTGVSILVGDDNTIGTLTIDGNLSMTKGSMVFDFLDASGTVGVGWDAIEVGDQFTLPTSGSFNLVVQGAADQGSILNFDASESASWQLVTGTVANPEAISRARLVTRGFDEESFPRGGRLLAVADGSGVFLQYRFVPGDFNGNGTIDAADIDLLSNQIRSESYDADFDLVADGQVDSLDHEFWVNSLANTYFGDANLDGEFNSSDFTLVFAAARYETGPADWASGDWNGDGLFDSSDFVVFFKQGGYERGPRRTSAVPEPITWWLPVFAAAASVCRCRCDSSQLLEN
;
A
#
# COMPACT_ATOMS: atom_id res chain seq x y z
N MET A 1 -47.88 -24.63 -39.53
CA MET A 1 -46.50 -24.95 -39.93
C MET A 1 -45.76 -25.33 -38.67
N GLN A 2 -45.34 -26.59 -38.54
CA GLN A 2 -44.42 -26.98 -37.46
C GLN A 2 -43.04 -26.44 -37.85
N SER A 3 -42.51 -25.51 -37.06
CA SER A 3 -41.10 -25.10 -37.17
C SER A 3 -40.25 -26.18 -36.54
N TYR A 4 -39.39 -26.81 -37.34
CA TYR A 4 -38.33 -27.66 -36.82
C TYR A 4 -37.10 -26.77 -36.64
N GLU A 5 -36.72 -26.49 -35.40
CA GLU A 5 -35.37 -26.00 -35.11
C GLU A 5 -34.40 -27.17 -35.22
N ILE A 6 -33.49 -27.08 -36.18
CA ILE A 6 -32.38 -28.03 -36.30
C ILE A 6 -31.20 -27.43 -35.55
N ASN A 7 -30.95 -27.92 -34.34
CA ASN A 7 -29.77 -27.57 -33.57
C ASN A 7 -28.57 -28.36 -34.13
N VAL A 8 -27.68 -27.69 -34.87
CA VAL A 8 -26.46 -28.31 -35.42
C VAL A 8 -25.29 -27.99 -34.50
N SER A 9 -24.93 -28.92 -33.60
CA SER A 9 -23.71 -28.80 -32.81
C SER A 9 -22.49 -29.11 -33.69
N ILE A 10 -21.50 -28.23 -33.71
CA ILE A 10 -20.21 -28.46 -34.37
C ILE A 10 -19.20 -28.84 -33.29
N GLU A 11 -18.64 -30.04 -33.39
CA GLU A 11 -17.55 -30.51 -32.53
C GLU A 11 -16.29 -30.68 -33.39
N LEU A 12 -15.23 -29.93 -33.07
CA LEU A 12 -13.92 -30.10 -33.69
C LEU A 12 -13.01 -30.88 -32.74
N ASP A 13 -12.56 -32.05 -33.20
CA ASP A 13 -11.69 -32.94 -32.42
C ASP A 13 -10.24 -32.47 -32.34
N GLU A 14 -9.82 -31.59 -33.26
CA GLU A 14 -8.47 -31.04 -33.32
C GLU A 14 -8.43 -29.58 -32.88
N ALA A 15 -7.24 -29.13 -32.44
CA ALA A 15 -7.02 -27.76 -32.03
C ALA A 15 -7.21 -26.79 -33.23
N LEU A 16 -8.08 -25.81 -33.05
CA LEU A 16 -8.32 -24.77 -34.06
C LEU A 16 -7.18 -23.75 -34.03
N VAL A 17 -6.45 -23.60 -35.14
CA VAL A 17 -5.39 -22.59 -35.27
C VAL A 17 -5.92 -21.40 -36.08
N ILE A 18 -5.99 -20.23 -35.45
CA ILE A 18 -6.28 -18.96 -36.12
C ILE A 18 -4.96 -18.25 -36.41
N GLY A 19 -4.71 -18.00 -37.70
CA GLY A 19 -3.49 -17.37 -38.18
C GLY A 19 -3.33 -15.92 -37.68
N LYS A 20 -2.11 -15.40 -37.82
CA LYS A 20 -1.80 -14.00 -37.51
C LYS A 20 -2.72 -13.07 -38.32
N ASP A 21 -3.15 -11.96 -37.72
CA ASP A 21 -3.99 -10.93 -38.37
C ASP A 21 -5.34 -11.45 -38.90
N SER A 22 -5.80 -12.60 -38.43
CA SER A 22 -7.00 -13.27 -38.94
C SER A 22 -8.17 -13.14 -38.00
N THR A 23 -9.38 -12.98 -38.53
CA THR A 23 -10.62 -12.98 -37.73
C THR A 23 -11.47 -14.17 -38.14
N LEU A 24 -11.87 -15.00 -37.18
CA LEU A 24 -12.92 -16.00 -37.34
C LEU A 24 -14.19 -15.47 -36.66
N SER A 25 -15.25 -15.31 -37.44
CA SER A 25 -16.58 -15.01 -36.92
C SER A 25 -17.47 -16.23 -37.06
N LEU A 26 -17.98 -16.73 -35.93
CA LEU A 26 -18.94 -17.82 -35.86
C LEU A 26 -20.34 -17.21 -35.73
N HIS A 27 -21.19 -17.51 -36.72
CA HIS A 27 -22.57 -17.05 -36.78
C HIS A 27 -23.51 -18.25 -36.71
N GLY A 28 -24.50 -18.20 -35.81
CA GLY A 28 -25.59 -19.19 -35.76
C GLY A 28 -26.18 -19.39 -34.37
N PRO A 29 -27.32 -20.10 -34.25
CA PRO A 29 -27.95 -20.35 -32.96
C PRO A 29 -27.30 -21.51 -32.17
N ALA A 30 -26.37 -22.24 -32.78
CA ALA A 30 -25.89 -23.51 -32.23
C ALA A 30 -24.57 -23.38 -31.48
N THR A 31 -24.43 -24.15 -30.41
CA THR A 31 -23.21 -24.23 -29.61
C THR A 31 -22.06 -24.80 -30.43
N VAL A 32 -20.91 -24.15 -30.38
CA VAL A 32 -19.67 -24.62 -31.02
C VAL A 32 -18.75 -25.19 -29.94
N SER A 33 -18.34 -26.46 -30.07
CA SER A 33 -17.40 -27.10 -29.15
C SER A 33 -16.04 -27.30 -29.82
N LEU A 34 -14.97 -26.77 -29.21
CA LEU A 34 -13.61 -26.81 -29.75
C LEU A 34 -12.65 -27.52 -28.81
N ASN A 35 -11.97 -28.58 -29.28
CA ASN A 35 -10.91 -29.28 -28.53
C ASN A 35 -9.56 -28.53 -28.60
N GLY A 36 -9.55 -27.27 -28.13
CA GLY A 36 -8.38 -26.41 -28.04
C GLY A 36 -8.34 -25.35 -29.14
N ILE A 37 -7.71 -24.21 -28.82
CA ILE A 37 -7.55 -23.10 -29.77
C ILE A 37 -6.12 -22.56 -29.66
N MET A 38 -5.53 -22.21 -30.80
CA MET A 38 -4.33 -21.40 -30.87
C MET A 38 -4.64 -20.12 -31.67
N LEU A 39 -4.63 -18.98 -30.99
CA LEU A 39 -4.76 -17.66 -31.59
C LEU A 39 -3.36 -17.07 -31.76
N ASN A 40 -2.90 -16.88 -33.00
CA ASN A 40 -1.64 -16.18 -33.26
C ASN A 40 -1.79 -14.67 -33.14
N ASP A 41 -0.70 -13.90 -33.22
CA ASP A 41 -0.72 -12.44 -33.01
C ASP A 41 -1.84 -11.72 -33.79
N ARG A 42 -2.58 -10.83 -33.11
CA ARG A 42 -3.68 -10.02 -33.65
C ARG A 42 -4.82 -10.86 -34.23
N ALA A 43 -4.91 -12.14 -33.89
CA ALA A 43 -6.05 -12.98 -34.25
C ALA A 43 -7.29 -12.61 -33.41
N SER A 44 -8.47 -12.66 -34.03
CA SER A 44 -9.74 -12.46 -33.34
C SER A 44 -10.68 -13.63 -33.55
N LEU A 45 -11.29 -14.10 -32.46
CA LEU A 45 -12.42 -15.03 -32.50
C LEU A 45 -13.66 -14.28 -32.01
N LYS A 46 -14.67 -14.17 -32.86
CA LYS A 46 -15.97 -13.61 -32.51
C LYS A 46 -17.02 -14.71 -32.63
N SER A 47 -17.85 -14.87 -31.63
CA SER A 47 -18.96 -15.83 -31.68
C SER A 47 -20.26 -15.16 -31.30
N GLU A 48 -21.24 -15.23 -32.20
CA GLU A 48 -22.66 -14.91 -31.93
C GLU A 48 -23.43 -16.13 -31.40
N SER A 49 -22.73 -17.26 -31.19
CA SER A 49 -23.28 -18.47 -30.58
C SER A 49 -22.55 -18.79 -29.27
N PRO A 50 -23.16 -19.57 -28.36
CA PRO A 50 -22.45 -20.12 -27.20
C PRO A 50 -21.23 -20.94 -27.64
N LEU A 51 -20.08 -20.71 -27.01
CA LEU A 51 -18.80 -21.32 -27.35
C LEU A 51 -18.33 -22.21 -26.20
N SER A 52 -18.20 -23.51 -26.42
CA SER A 52 -17.65 -24.46 -25.47
C SER A 52 -16.20 -24.80 -25.85
N LEU A 53 -15.24 -24.50 -24.97
CA LEU A 53 -13.82 -24.74 -25.18
C LEU A 53 -13.35 -25.89 -24.31
N ARG A 54 -13.05 -27.00 -24.97
CA ARG A 54 -12.50 -28.22 -24.39
C ARG A 54 -10.98 -28.19 -24.56
N GLY A 55 -10.21 -28.15 -23.47
CA GLY A 55 -8.73 -28.19 -23.55
C GLY A 55 -8.03 -26.83 -23.56
N SER A 56 -6.78 -26.80 -24.01
CA SER A 56 -5.91 -25.62 -23.86
C SER A 56 -6.20 -24.53 -24.90
N VAL A 57 -6.22 -23.28 -24.44
CA VAL A 57 -6.31 -22.10 -25.30
C VAL A 57 -5.00 -21.33 -25.23
N PHE A 58 -4.31 -21.25 -26.37
CA PHE A 58 -3.07 -20.52 -26.55
C PHE A 58 -3.35 -19.18 -27.23
N VAL A 59 -2.84 -18.10 -26.64
CA VAL A 59 -3.22 -16.74 -27.01
C VAL A 59 -1.96 -15.89 -27.25
N GLY A 60 -1.75 -15.48 -28.50
CA GLY A 60 -0.63 -14.63 -28.95
C GLY A 60 -0.85 -13.13 -28.69
N GLN A 61 0.00 -12.27 -29.25
CA GLN A 61 -0.02 -10.83 -28.92
C GLN A 61 -1.28 -10.14 -29.45
N ASN A 62 -1.91 -9.25 -28.67
CA ASN A 62 -3.04 -8.42 -29.12
C ASN A 62 -4.21 -9.20 -29.75
N THR A 63 -4.43 -10.44 -29.34
CA THR A 63 -5.57 -11.25 -29.77
C THR A 63 -6.85 -10.86 -29.02
N THR A 64 -8.01 -11.19 -29.57
CA THR A 64 -9.30 -10.91 -28.90
C THR A 64 -10.24 -12.09 -29.06
N ILE A 65 -10.77 -12.59 -27.95
CA ILE A 65 -11.91 -13.52 -27.93
C ILE A 65 -13.11 -12.71 -27.45
N ALA A 66 -14.13 -12.54 -28.28
CA ALA A 66 -15.33 -11.81 -27.91
C ALA A 66 -16.56 -12.67 -28.15
N ALA A 67 -17.41 -12.79 -27.13
CA ALA A 67 -18.79 -13.20 -27.32
C ALA A 67 -19.61 -11.97 -27.72
N VAL A 68 -20.43 -12.11 -28.74
CA VAL A 68 -21.35 -11.07 -29.21
C VAL A 68 -22.75 -11.47 -28.72
N ASP A 69 -23.52 -10.50 -28.24
CA ASP A 69 -24.94 -10.63 -27.85
C ASP A 69 -25.27 -11.59 -26.68
N ASN A 70 -24.64 -11.41 -25.51
CA ASN A 70 -24.94 -12.15 -24.27
C ASN A 70 -24.72 -13.68 -24.33
N ASN A 71 -23.94 -14.18 -25.29
CA ASN A 71 -23.61 -15.60 -25.37
C ASN A 71 -22.48 -16.00 -24.42
N THR A 72 -22.54 -17.22 -23.89
CA THR A 72 -21.53 -17.75 -22.96
C THR A 72 -20.30 -18.30 -23.69
N VAL A 73 -19.11 -18.04 -23.15
CA VAL A 73 -17.90 -18.79 -23.47
C VAL A 73 -17.60 -19.70 -22.29
N ASP A 74 -17.98 -20.97 -22.43
CA ASP A 74 -17.77 -21.99 -21.40
C ASP A 74 -16.45 -22.70 -21.65
N PHE A 75 -15.59 -22.75 -20.66
CA PHE A 75 -14.40 -23.59 -20.68
C PHE A 75 -14.72 -24.87 -19.89
N GLU A 76 -14.33 -26.06 -20.34
CA GLU A 76 -14.57 -27.27 -19.52
C GLU A 76 -13.56 -27.40 -18.36
N ALA A 77 -13.81 -28.32 -17.42
CA ALA A 77 -13.11 -28.45 -16.12
C ALA A 77 -11.57 -28.63 -16.19
N ASN A 78 -11.02 -28.96 -17.36
CA ASN A 78 -9.58 -29.11 -17.60
C ASN A 78 -9.00 -28.04 -18.55
N GLY A 79 -9.81 -27.06 -18.94
CA GLY A 79 -9.42 -25.99 -19.85
C GLY A 79 -8.40 -25.06 -19.18
N LYS A 80 -7.20 -24.98 -19.76
CA LYS A 80 -6.10 -24.12 -19.33
C LYS A 80 -5.97 -22.97 -20.32
N LEU A 81 -6.02 -21.74 -19.82
CA LEU A 81 -5.71 -20.56 -20.62
C LEU A 81 -4.22 -20.24 -20.47
N VAL A 82 -3.49 -20.24 -21.58
CA VAL A 82 -2.06 -19.95 -21.63
C VAL A 82 -1.85 -18.75 -22.55
N ALA A 83 -1.55 -17.60 -21.97
CA ALA A 83 -0.96 -16.51 -22.75
C ALA A 83 0.41 -16.99 -23.23
N THR A 84 0.79 -16.77 -24.49
CA THR A 84 2.09 -17.23 -25.02
C THR A 84 3.05 -16.10 -25.36
N SER A 85 2.67 -14.85 -25.10
CA SER A 85 3.41 -13.68 -25.57
C SER A 85 3.41 -12.49 -24.60
N GLU A 86 4.47 -11.68 -24.66
CA GLU A 86 4.54 -10.36 -24.03
C GLU A 86 3.40 -9.47 -24.57
N ASN A 87 2.51 -9.00 -23.68
CA ASN A 87 1.31 -8.17 -23.99
C ASN A 87 0.09 -8.92 -24.55
N ALA A 88 -0.13 -10.18 -24.16
CA ALA A 88 -1.42 -10.81 -24.40
C ALA A 88 -2.53 -10.03 -23.66
N ARG A 89 -3.53 -9.54 -24.39
CA ARG A 89 -4.74 -8.93 -23.81
C ARG A 89 -5.87 -9.94 -23.90
N LEU A 90 -6.55 -10.17 -22.78
CA LEU A 90 -7.67 -11.08 -22.72
C LEU A 90 -8.90 -10.31 -22.23
N ASN A 91 -9.65 -9.76 -23.17
CA ASN A 91 -10.87 -9.02 -22.88
C ASN A 91 -12.06 -9.98 -22.93
N PHE A 92 -12.65 -10.30 -21.79
CA PHE A 92 -13.98 -10.89 -21.74
C PHE A 92 -15.00 -9.75 -21.65
N VAL A 93 -15.81 -9.54 -22.68
CA VAL A 93 -16.83 -8.48 -22.70
C VAL A 93 -18.20 -9.13 -22.85
N GLY A 94 -19.10 -8.90 -21.90
CA GLY A 94 -20.55 -9.19 -22.03
C GLY A 94 -21.01 -10.63 -21.78
N ILE A 95 -20.53 -11.30 -20.72
CA ILE A 95 -20.99 -12.67 -20.36
C ILE A 95 -21.92 -12.62 -19.14
N PRO A 96 -23.26 -12.71 -19.31
CA PRO A 96 -24.18 -12.80 -18.19
C PRO A 96 -24.40 -14.27 -17.74
N ASN A 97 -24.18 -14.56 -16.45
CA ASN A 97 -24.40 -15.82 -15.71
C ASN A 97 -23.49 -17.01 -16.06
N LEU A 98 -22.75 -17.52 -15.07
CA LEU A 98 -21.85 -18.67 -15.15
C LEU A 98 -22.05 -19.62 -13.95
N ASP A 99 -23.29 -20.04 -13.72
CA ASP A 99 -23.76 -20.79 -12.52
C ASP A 99 -23.10 -22.18 -12.28
N SER A 100 -22.13 -22.62 -13.09
CA SER A 100 -21.54 -23.98 -12.98
C SER A 100 -20.01 -24.02 -13.17
N PHE A 101 -19.24 -23.30 -12.36
CA PHE A 101 -17.77 -23.27 -12.48
C PHE A 101 -17.04 -23.61 -11.17
N HIS A 102 -15.99 -24.44 -11.24
CA HIS A 102 -15.09 -24.77 -10.13
C HIS A 102 -13.64 -24.52 -10.57
N GLN A 103 -12.95 -23.56 -9.93
CA GLN A 103 -11.50 -23.27 -9.90
C GLN A 103 -10.75 -23.23 -11.25
N ARG A 104 -10.20 -22.07 -11.64
CA ARG A 104 -9.34 -21.95 -12.83
C ARG A 104 -7.95 -21.42 -12.53
N THR A 105 -6.96 -22.01 -13.20
CA THR A 105 -5.56 -21.57 -13.22
C THR A 105 -5.27 -20.87 -14.55
N VAL A 106 -4.94 -19.59 -14.50
CA VAL A 106 -4.34 -18.87 -15.64
C VAL A 106 -2.83 -18.93 -15.45
N GLU A 107 -2.15 -19.69 -16.31
CA GLU A 107 -0.69 -19.71 -16.34
C GLU A 107 -0.21 -18.63 -17.30
N VAL A 108 0.55 -17.69 -16.74
CA VAL A 108 1.05 -16.54 -17.47
C VAL A 108 2.57 -16.68 -17.56
N PRO A 109 3.17 -16.79 -18.77
CA PRO A 109 4.61 -16.99 -18.94
C PRO A 109 5.41 -15.84 -18.35
N ALA A 110 6.66 -16.12 -18.00
CA ALA A 110 7.51 -15.12 -17.38
C ALA A 110 7.61 -13.82 -18.21
N ASN A 111 7.51 -12.67 -17.53
CA ASN A 111 7.59 -11.32 -18.12
C ASN A 111 6.42 -10.94 -19.04
N THR A 112 5.25 -11.57 -18.90
CA THR A 112 4.08 -11.19 -19.72
C THR A 112 3.11 -10.31 -18.94
N SER A 113 2.69 -9.20 -19.57
CA SER A 113 1.59 -8.36 -19.06
C SER A 113 0.26 -8.95 -19.50
N LEU A 114 -0.65 -9.20 -18.57
CA LEU A 114 -1.99 -9.72 -18.82
C LEU A 114 -3.00 -8.67 -18.33
N ALA A 115 -3.66 -8.00 -19.27
CA ALA A 115 -4.87 -7.24 -18.94
C ALA A 115 -6.05 -8.23 -18.92
N VAL A 116 -6.65 -8.41 -17.74
CA VAL A 116 -7.88 -9.20 -17.59
C VAL A 116 -8.98 -8.26 -17.12
N THR A 117 -9.98 -8.03 -17.96
CA THR A 117 -11.27 -7.48 -17.52
C THR A 117 -12.20 -8.67 -17.35
N VAL A 118 -12.63 -8.92 -16.11
CA VAL A 118 -13.55 -10.02 -15.78
C VAL A 118 -14.84 -9.42 -15.24
N GLU A 119 -15.93 -9.53 -15.98
CA GLU A 119 -17.28 -9.28 -15.47
C GLU A 119 -18.02 -10.63 -15.34
N GLY A 120 -18.59 -10.92 -14.16
CA GLY A 120 -19.60 -11.98 -13.99
C GLY A 120 -19.15 -13.45 -13.96
N LEU A 121 -18.02 -13.80 -13.31
CA LEU A 121 -17.72 -15.22 -13.00
C LEU A 121 -18.21 -15.58 -11.58
N ASP A 122 -18.39 -16.89 -11.29
CA ASP A 122 -18.87 -17.44 -10.00
C ASP A 122 -17.81 -18.30 -9.23
N SER A 123 -16.50 -18.19 -9.53
CA SER A 123 -15.45 -19.06 -8.94
C SER A 123 -14.05 -18.41 -8.75
N THR A 124 -13.22 -18.89 -7.82
CA THR A 124 -11.88 -18.31 -7.54
C THR A 124 -10.96 -18.30 -8.78
N LEU A 125 -10.42 -17.12 -9.10
CA LEU A 125 -9.40 -16.93 -10.13
C LEU A 125 -8.00 -17.12 -9.53
N LEU A 126 -7.30 -18.18 -9.93
CA LEU A 126 -5.90 -18.42 -9.57
C LEU A 126 -5.00 -17.94 -10.71
N ILE A 127 -4.12 -16.99 -10.42
CA ILE A 127 -3.17 -16.44 -11.39
C ILE A 127 -1.77 -16.89 -10.97
N THR A 128 -1.09 -17.65 -11.83
CA THR A 128 0.23 -18.20 -11.55
C THR A 128 1.27 -17.75 -12.59
N GLY A 129 2.50 -17.56 -12.12
CA GLY A 129 3.68 -17.27 -12.96
C GLY A 129 4.51 -16.09 -12.45
N THR A 130 5.73 -15.95 -12.99
CA THR A 130 6.74 -15.00 -12.51
C THR A 130 6.79 -13.71 -13.34
N ASN A 131 6.87 -12.55 -12.69
CA ASN A 131 6.92 -11.22 -13.33
C ASN A 131 5.69 -10.88 -14.19
N ASN A 132 4.52 -11.36 -13.78
CA ASN A 132 3.29 -11.09 -14.49
C ASN A 132 2.64 -9.81 -13.97
N LEU A 133 2.09 -9.00 -14.86
CA LEU A 133 1.47 -7.72 -14.51
C LEU A 133 -0.01 -7.77 -14.84
N LEU A 134 -0.85 -7.72 -13.81
CA LEU A 134 -2.28 -7.47 -13.94
C LEU A 134 -2.47 -5.97 -13.99
N LYS A 135 -2.99 -5.44 -15.09
CA LYS A 135 -3.27 -4.00 -15.27
C LYS A 135 -4.77 -3.77 -15.41
N GLY A 136 -5.30 -2.78 -14.69
CA GLY A 136 -6.64 -2.23 -14.93
C GLY A 136 -7.42 -1.86 -13.66
N GLY A 137 -8.31 -0.88 -13.78
CA GLY A 137 -9.40 -0.64 -12.83
C GLY A 137 -10.66 -1.44 -13.19
N GLY A 138 -11.57 -1.63 -12.22
CA GLY A 138 -12.82 -2.36 -12.43
C GLY A 138 -13.27 -3.16 -11.21
N ARG A 139 -14.34 -3.94 -11.37
CA ARG A 139 -14.90 -4.78 -10.32
C ARG A 139 -14.76 -6.26 -10.67
N ILE A 140 -14.17 -7.03 -9.78
CA ILE A 140 -14.03 -8.48 -9.82
C ILE A 140 -14.96 -9.04 -8.77
N ASN A 141 -16.07 -9.67 -9.18
CA ASN A 141 -17.10 -10.11 -8.22
C ASN A 141 -16.71 -11.34 -7.36
N GLN A 142 -15.42 -11.73 -7.29
CA GLN A 142 -14.98 -13.00 -6.69
C GLN A 142 -13.65 -12.90 -5.93
N SER A 143 -13.24 -14.03 -5.35
CA SER A 143 -11.93 -14.19 -4.73
C SER A 143 -10.79 -14.32 -5.76
N ILE A 144 -9.67 -13.67 -5.49
CA ILE A 144 -8.42 -13.74 -6.26
C ILE A 144 -7.33 -14.35 -5.38
N ALA A 145 -6.63 -15.35 -5.91
CA ALA A 145 -5.42 -15.88 -5.29
C ALA A 145 -4.22 -15.62 -6.22
N LEU A 146 -3.24 -14.87 -5.71
CA LEU A 146 -1.99 -14.60 -6.41
C LEU A 146 -0.88 -15.51 -5.90
N ASP A 147 -0.26 -16.24 -6.82
CA ASP A 147 0.91 -17.07 -6.55
C ASP A 147 2.22 -16.33 -6.90
N THR A 148 3.35 -17.00 -6.71
CA THR A 148 4.68 -16.39 -6.67
C THR A 148 5.04 -15.59 -7.92
N GLY A 149 5.27 -14.29 -7.74
CA GLY A 149 5.84 -13.41 -8.76
C GLY A 149 4.82 -12.63 -9.59
N VAL A 150 3.54 -12.69 -9.24
CA VAL A 150 2.51 -11.85 -9.85
C VAL A 150 2.55 -10.45 -9.21
N SER A 151 2.43 -9.43 -10.06
CA SER A 151 2.25 -8.05 -9.66
C SER A 151 0.86 -7.57 -10.06
N ILE A 152 0.15 -6.92 -9.13
CA ILE A 152 -1.05 -6.14 -9.45
C ILE A 152 -0.61 -4.71 -9.65
N LEU A 153 -0.95 -4.13 -10.80
CA LEU A 153 -0.99 -2.70 -11.02
C LEU A 153 -2.46 -2.31 -11.11
N VAL A 154 -2.89 -1.55 -10.11
CA VAL A 154 -4.21 -0.94 -10.12
C VAL A 154 -4.15 0.29 -11.02
N GLY A 155 -5.24 0.60 -11.72
CA GLY A 155 -5.29 1.76 -12.62
C GLY A 155 -4.66 1.52 -14.00
N ASP A 156 -4.85 2.49 -14.87
CA ASP A 156 -4.05 2.66 -16.08
C ASP A 156 -3.18 3.91 -15.93
N ASP A 157 -2.16 4.05 -16.78
CA ASP A 157 -1.20 5.15 -16.77
C ASP A 157 -1.86 6.56 -16.93
N ASN A 158 -3.20 6.65 -16.93
CA ASN A 158 -3.99 7.81 -17.28
C ASN A 158 -5.17 8.14 -16.33
N THR A 159 -5.59 7.25 -15.44
CA THR A 159 -6.70 7.46 -14.50
C THR A 159 -6.49 6.74 -13.17
N ILE A 160 -6.78 7.42 -12.05
CA ILE A 160 -6.87 6.78 -10.74
C ILE A 160 -7.90 5.64 -10.83
N GLY A 161 -7.43 4.41 -10.67
CA GLY A 161 -8.23 3.22 -10.74
C GLY A 161 -8.63 2.74 -9.35
N THR A 162 -9.88 2.30 -9.22
CA THR A 162 -10.26 1.41 -8.13
C THR A 162 -10.38 0.00 -8.68
N LEU A 163 -9.70 -0.96 -8.04
CA LEU A 163 -9.90 -2.38 -8.26
C LEU A 163 -10.77 -2.91 -7.11
N THR A 164 -12.06 -3.10 -7.37
CA THR A 164 -12.96 -3.74 -6.40
C THR A 164 -12.92 -5.25 -6.59
N ILE A 165 -12.80 -6.01 -5.51
CA ILE A 165 -12.78 -7.47 -5.44
C ILE A 165 -13.85 -7.86 -4.44
N ASP A 166 -15.01 -8.36 -4.87
CA ASP A 166 -16.11 -8.66 -3.93
C ASP A 166 -15.79 -9.85 -2.99
N GLY A 167 -14.87 -10.74 -3.39
CA GLY A 167 -14.45 -11.89 -2.58
C GLY A 167 -13.14 -11.67 -1.82
N ASN A 168 -12.43 -12.76 -1.51
CA ASN A 168 -11.15 -12.73 -0.82
C ASN A 168 -10.00 -12.41 -1.78
N LEU A 169 -9.07 -11.54 -1.40
CA LEU A 169 -7.79 -11.40 -2.08
C LEU A 169 -6.70 -12.05 -1.23
N SER A 170 -6.04 -13.08 -1.74
CA SER A 170 -4.94 -13.77 -1.05
C SER A 170 -3.66 -13.66 -1.87
N MET A 171 -2.56 -13.28 -1.23
CA MET A 171 -1.24 -13.23 -1.87
C MET A 171 -0.26 -14.18 -1.18
N THR A 172 0.48 -14.96 -1.97
CA THR A 172 1.52 -15.85 -1.45
C THR A 172 2.91 -15.23 -1.56
N LYS A 173 3.26 -14.64 -2.70
CA LYS A 173 4.42 -13.74 -2.93
C LYS A 173 4.12 -12.85 -4.13
N GLY A 174 4.71 -11.67 -4.20
CA GLY A 174 4.50 -10.77 -5.34
C GLY A 174 4.74 -9.32 -5.00
N SER A 175 4.28 -8.44 -5.87
CA SER A 175 4.29 -6.99 -5.64
C SER A 175 2.90 -6.41 -5.85
N MET A 176 2.45 -5.51 -4.99
CA MET A 176 1.31 -4.64 -5.33
C MET A 176 1.88 -3.29 -5.72
N VAL A 177 1.44 -2.75 -6.85
CA VAL A 177 1.89 -1.48 -7.40
C VAL A 177 0.70 -0.52 -7.39
N PHE A 178 0.90 0.60 -6.71
CA PHE A 178 -0.05 1.71 -6.60
C PHE A 178 0.56 2.93 -7.28
N ASP A 179 -0.18 3.51 -8.22
CA ASP A 179 0.14 4.80 -8.85
C ASP A 179 -0.71 5.91 -8.21
N PHE A 180 -0.26 7.16 -8.34
CA PHE A 180 -0.95 8.36 -7.86
C PHE A 180 -1.07 9.46 -8.94
N LEU A 181 -0.69 9.17 -10.19
CA LEU A 181 -0.80 10.10 -11.31
C LEU A 181 -2.16 10.00 -12.02
N ASP A 182 -2.72 11.15 -12.39
CA ASP A 182 -3.71 11.24 -13.47
C ASP A 182 -3.03 11.64 -14.80
N ALA A 183 -3.61 11.30 -15.96
CA ALA A 183 -3.06 11.68 -17.27
C ALA A 183 -2.97 13.19 -17.50
N SER A 184 -3.69 13.99 -16.69
CA SER A 184 -3.82 15.42 -16.90
C SER A 184 -2.64 16.20 -16.31
N GLY A 185 -1.74 15.53 -15.59
CA GLY A 185 -0.65 16.18 -14.84
C GLY A 185 -1.18 17.06 -13.71
N THR A 186 -2.44 16.85 -13.32
CA THR A 186 -3.01 17.51 -12.15
C THR A 186 -2.80 16.55 -10.99
N VAL A 187 -1.85 16.85 -10.11
CA VAL A 187 -1.70 16.08 -8.88
C VAL A 187 -3.06 16.14 -8.15
N GLY A 188 -3.59 15.05 -7.64
CA GLY A 188 -4.96 15.10 -7.12
C GLY A 188 -5.32 13.91 -6.27
N VAL A 189 -5.22 14.09 -4.94
CA VAL A 189 -5.90 13.44 -3.78
C VAL A 189 -6.32 11.95 -3.78
N GLY A 190 -6.13 11.19 -4.85
CA GLY A 190 -6.52 9.80 -4.95
C GLY A 190 -5.31 8.92 -5.21
N TRP A 191 -5.21 7.89 -4.40
CA TRP A 191 -4.37 6.74 -4.67
C TRP A 191 -5.18 5.80 -5.52
N ASP A 192 -4.53 5.06 -6.40
CA ASP A 192 -5.10 3.79 -6.81
C ASP A 192 -5.49 3.00 -5.55
N ALA A 193 -6.68 2.42 -5.55
CA ALA A 193 -7.21 1.73 -4.39
C ALA A 193 -7.66 0.32 -4.75
N ILE A 194 -7.40 -0.63 -3.86
CA ILE A 194 -8.00 -1.96 -3.93
C ILE A 194 -9.10 -2.03 -2.88
N GLU A 195 -10.31 -2.34 -3.28
CA GLU A 195 -11.40 -2.66 -2.35
C GLU A 195 -11.59 -4.17 -2.33
N VAL A 196 -11.61 -4.77 -1.15
CA VAL A 196 -11.80 -6.21 -0.94
C VAL A 196 -13.05 -6.39 -0.08
N GLY A 197 -14.07 -7.06 -0.62
CA GLY A 197 -15.38 -7.22 0.01
C GLY A 197 -15.37 -8.15 1.22
N ASP A 198 -14.57 -9.23 1.15
CA ASP A 198 -14.45 -10.20 2.24
C ASP A 198 -13.13 -10.02 3.01
N GLN A 199 -12.15 -10.90 2.80
CA GLN A 199 -10.86 -10.88 3.49
C GLN A 199 -9.68 -10.65 2.55
N PHE A 200 -8.79 -9.75 2.95
CA PHE A 200 -7.46 -9.62 2.38
C PHE A 200 -6.44 -10.41 3.21
N THR A 201 -5.83 -11.42 2.60
CA THR A 201 -4.82 -12.27 3.25
C THR A 201 -3.43 -11.95 2.71
N LEU A 202 -2.58 -11.43 3.59
CA LEU A 202 -1.19 -11.15 3.32
C LEU A 202 -0.32 -12.41 3.40
N PRO A 203 0.84 -12.45 2.72
CA PRO A 203 1.78 -13.56 2.81
C PRO A 203 2.24 -13.85 4.24
N THR A 204 1.99 -15.07 4.73
CA THR A 204 2.48 -15.53 6.04
C THR A 204 3.93 -16.00 6.02
N SER A 205 4.57 -16.07 4.85
CA SER A 205 6.00 -16.39 4.69
C SER A 205 6.59 -15.73 3.44
N GLY A 206 7.87 -15.37 3.49
CA GLY A 206 8.55 -14.62 2.43
C GLY A 206 8.32 -13.11 2.51
N SER A 207 9.04 -12.37 1.67
CA SER A 207 8.87 -10.92 1.49
C SER A 207 7.93 -10.67 0.32
N PHE A 208 7.05 -9.67 0.45
CA PHE A 208 6.31 -9.09 -0.67
C PHE A 208 6.66 -7.62 -0.78
N ASN A 209 6.55 -7.08 -1.99
CA ASN A 209 6.80 -5.65 -2.18
C ASN A 209 5.48 -4.89 -2.21
N LEU A 210 5.44 -3.79 -1.48
CA LEU A 210 4.46 -2.74 -1.71
C LEU A 210 5.19 -1.66 -2.51
N VAL A 211 4.85 -1.52 -3.78
CA VAL A 211 5.45 -0.52 -4.66
C VAL A 211 4.50 0.66 -4.74
N VAL A 212 4.97 1.83 -4.36
CA VAL A 212 4.30 3.08 -4.65
C VAL A 212 5.14 3.79 -5.70
N GLN A 213 4.50 4.20 -6.80
CA GLN A 213 5.19 4.82 -7.91
C GLN A 213 4.60 6.19 -8.24
N GLY A 214 5.48 7.17 -8.42
CA GLY A 214 5.19 8.50 -8.95
C GLY A 214 5.90 8.79 -10.27
N ALA A 215 5.53 9.90 -10.91
CA ALA A 215 6.24 10.40 -12.08
C ALA A 215 7.53 11.03 -11.59
N ALA A 216 8.64 10.68 -12.24
CA ALA A 216 9.97 11.17 -11.89
C ALA A 216 10.12 12.70 -11.92
N ASP A 217 9.16 13.43 -12.51
CA ASP A 217 9.26 14.87 -12.79
C ASP A 217 8.04 15.70 -12.30
N GLN A 218 7.09 15.12 -11.55
CA GLN A 218 5.89 15.85 -11.11
C GLN A 218 5.75 15.82 -9.59
N GLY A 219 6.24 16.89 -8.99
CA GLY A 219 6.45 17.04 -7.56
C GLY A 219 5.20 17.00 -6.69
N SER A 220 5.47 16.88 -5.39
CA SER A 220 4.61 17.04 -4.22
C SER A 220 3.18 16.50 -4.36
N ILE A 221 2.84 15.46 -3.60
CA ILE A 221 1.45 15.03 -3.37
C ILE A 221 0.60 16.29 -3.09
N LEU A 222 -0.45 16.55 -3.88
CA LEU A 222 -1.20 17.82 -3.78
C LEU A 222 -1.87 17.91 -2.40
N ASN A 223 -1.64 19.01 -1.68
CA ASN A 223 -2.06 19.25 -0.28
C ASN A 223 -1.41 18.32 0.76
N PHE A 224 -0.32 17.64 0.42
CA PHE A 224 0.51 16.99 1.42
C PHE A 224 1.41 18.02 2.07
N ASP A 225 1.14 18.28 3.34
CA ASP A 225 2.06 19.00 4.20
C ASP A 225 3.04 17.99 4.81
N ALA A 226 4.28 18.02 4.35
CA ALA A 226 5.31 17.11 4.82
C ALA A 226 5.80 17.44 6.25
N SER A 227 5.35 18.55 6.83
CA SER A 227 5.54 18.84 8.25
C SER A 227 4.50 18.16 9.17
N GLU A 228 3.53 17.45 8.60
CA GLU A 228 2.50 16.73 9.35
C GLU A 228 2.49 15.24 8.99
N SER A 229 2.14 14.40 9.97
CA SER A 229 1.91 12.98 9.69
C SER A 229 0.64 12.80 8.86
N ALA A 230 0.70 11.94 7.85
CA ALA A 230 -0.42 11.65 6.95
C ALA A 230 -0.65 10.15 6.82
N SER A 231 -1.89 9.76 6.51
CA SER A 231 -2.23 8.37 6.25
C SER A 231 -3.17 8.25 5.07
N TRP A 232 -2.87 7.29 4.19
CA TRP A 232 -3.65 6.97 3.00
C TRP A 232 -4.00 5.49 3.00
N GLN A 233 -5.27 5.18 2.81
CA GLN A 233 -5.73 3.80 2.68
C GLN A 233 -5.48 3.31 1.25
N LEU A 234 -4.67 2.26 1.10
CA LEU A 234 -4.35 1.64 -0.19
C LEU A 234 -5.25 0.44 -0.48
N VAL A 235 -5.56 -0.33 0.56
CA VAL A 235 -6.45 -1.49 0.48
C VAL A 235 -7.56 -1.32 1.52
N THR A 236 -8.81 -1.36 1.09
CA THR A 236 -9.98 -1.41 1.95
C THR A 236 -10.45 -2.85 2.06
N GLY A 237 -10.76 -3.33 3.26
CA GLY A 237 -11.28 -4.69 3.48
C GLY A 237 -10.69 -5.35 4.72
N THR A 238 -11.30 -6.45 5.18
CA THR A 238 -10.86 -7.09 6.42
C THR A 238 -9.51 -7.77 6.22
N VAL A 239 -8.43 -7.28 6.85
CA VAL A 239 -7.12 -7.94 6.75
C VAL A 239 -7.06 -9.12 7.72
N ALA A 240 -6.90 -10.33 7.20
CA ALA A 240 -6.94 -11.56 7.99
C ALA A 240 -5.73 -11.71 8.95
N ASN A 241 -4.59 -11.15 8.57
CA ASN A 241 -3.30 -11.28 9.27
C ASN A 241 -2.48 -9.97 9.16
N PRO A 242 -2.95 -8.88 9.79
CA PRO A 242 -2.33 -7.55 9.63
C PRO A 242 -0.85 -7.52 10.01
N GLU A 243 -0.41 -8.33 10.97
CA GLU A 243 0.99 -8.45 11.39
C GLU A 243 1.95 -8.86 10.27
N ALA A 244 1.46 -9.49 9.20
CA ALA A 244 2.27 -9.85 8.04
C ALA A 244 2.80 -8.62 7.28
N ILE A 245 2.19 -7.44 7.45
CA ILE A 245 2.64 -6.17 6.84
C ILE A 245 4.05 -5.78 7.29
N SER A 246 4.48 -6.20 8.49
CA SER A 246 5.83 -5.95 9.01
C SER A 246 6.94 -6.58 8.15
N ARG A 247 6.59 -7.53 7.28
CA ARG A 247 7.49 -8.23 6.35
C ARG A 247 7.39 -7.67 4.93
N ALA A 248 6.50 -6.70 4.71
CA ALA A 248 6.40 -5.98 3.46
C ALA A 248 7.65 -5.13 3.28
N ARG A 249 8.26 -5.22 2.11
CA ARG A 249 9.24 -4.22 1.69
C ARG A 249 8.49 -3.11 0.98
N LEU A 250 8.45 -1.92 1.58
CA LEU A 250 8.00 -0.72 0.89
C LEU A 250 9.08 -0.31 -0.13
N VAL A 251 8.67 -0.13 -1.38
CA VAL A 251 9.51 0.34 -2.48
C VAL A 251 8.85 1.59 -3.03
N THR A 252 9.45 2.74 -2.76
CA THR A 252 9.04 4.02 -3.32
C THR A 252 9.81 4.24 -4.63
N ARG A 253 9.12 4.64 -5.70
CA ARG A 253 9.71 5.00 -6.99
C ARG A 253 9.20 6.37 -7.40
N GLY A 254 10.07 7.24 -7.90
CA GLY A 254 9.66 8.58 -8.32
C GLY A 254 9.33 9.53 -7.15
N PHE A 255 9.63 9.14 -5.91
CA PHE A 255 9.83 10.08 -4.83
C PHE A 255 11.33 10.37 -4.79
N ASP A 256 11.72 11.60 -5.08
CA ASP A 256 13.06 12.05 -4.71
C ASP A 256 13.13 12.14 -3.17
N GLU A 257 14.32 11.85 -2.60
CA GLU A 257 14.56 12.07 -1.17
C GLU A 257 14.35 13.54 -0.78
N GLU A 258 14.35 14.46 -1.75
CA GLU A 258 14.02 15.87 -1.59
C GLU A 258 12.51 16.15 -1.41
N SER A 259 11.61 15.23 -1.78
CA SER A 259 10.15 15.39 -1.59
C SER A 259 9.68 15.14 -0.16
N PHE A 260 10.52 14.55 0.70
CA PHE A 260 10.21 14.33 2.11
C PHE A 260 11.29 14.97 2.98
N PRO A 261 10.97 15.99 3.79
CA PRO A 261 11.92 16.57 4.73
C PRO A 261 12.46 15.48 5.68
N ARG A 262 13.76 15.52 5.97
CA ARG A 262 14.44 14.60 6.89
C ARG A 262 13.81 14.73 8.29
N GLY A 263 13.10 13.70 8.71
CA GLY A 263 12.12 13.73 9.81
C GLY A 263 10.86 12.95 9.49
N GLY A 264 10.56 12.83 8.19
CA GLY A 264 9.46 12.05 7.65
C GLY A 264 9.86 10.67 7.17
N ARG A 265 9.07 9.65 7.50
CA ARG A 265 9.23 8.30 6.94
C ARG A 265 7.91 7.75 6.44
N LEU A 266 7.96 7.13 5.25
CA LEU A 266 6.87 6.29 4.75
C LEU A 266 6.94 4.87 5.34
N LEU A 267 5.80 4.40 5.80
CA LEU A 267 5.60 3.09 6.41
C LEU A 267 4.36 2.43 5.80
N ALA A 268 4.46 1.12 5.55
CA ALA A 268 3.31 0.30 5.25
C ALA A 268 2.75 -0.26 6.56
N VAL A 269 1.49 0.01 6.86
CA VAL A 269 0.80 -0.48 8.06
C VAL A 269 -0.48 -1.17 7.63
N ALA A 270 -0.86 -2.22 8.33
CA ALA A 270 -2.14 -2.88 8.14
C ALA A 270 -2.83 -2.95 9.49
N ASP A 271 -4.14 -2.72 9.48
CA ASP A 271 -5.00 -3.00 10.60
C ASP A 271 -6.12 -3.95 10.14
N GLY A 272 -7.03 -4.32 11.05
CA GLY A 272 -8.13 -5.23 10.71
C GLY A 272 -9.09 -4.68 9.62
N SER A 273 -8.97 -3.42 9.22
CA SER A 273 -9.84 -2.74 8.25
C SER A 273 -9.18 -2.43 6.90
N GLY A 274 -7.86 -2.59 6.79
CA GLY A 274 -7.17 -2.37 5.52
C GLY A 274 -5.65 -2.30 5.60
N VAL A 275 -5.04 -1.95 4.47
CA VAL A 275 -3.62 -1.58 4.36
C VAL A 275 -3.51 -0.09 4.08
N PHE A 276 -2.62 0.55 4.81
CA PHE A 276 -2.38 1.99 4.79
C PHE A 276 -0.92 2.27 4.47
N LEU A 277 -0.71 3.31 3.68
CA LEU A 277 0.56 4.03 3.65
C LEU A 277 0.48 5.13 4.70
N GLN A 278 1.44 5.15 5.62
CA GLN A 278 1.57 6.19 6.63
C GLN A 278 2.84 6.96 6.39
N TYR A 279 2.72 8.27 6.25
CA TYR A 279 3.82 9.18 6.42
C TYR A 279 3.86 9.60 7.89
N ARG A 280 4.91 9.21 8.59
CA ARG A 280 5.14 9.62 9.97
C ARG A 280 6.21 10.69 9.96
N PHE A 281 5.83 11.90 10.35
CA PHE A 281 6.76 12.99 10.61
C PHE A 281 7.00 13.09 12.11
N VAL A 282 8.26 12.96 12.51
CA VAL A 282 8.72 13.22 13.87
C VAL A 282 9.73 14.36 13.77
N PRO A 283 9.37 15.59 14.20
CA PRO A 283 10.30 16.71 14.18
C PRO A 283 11.59 16.35 14.96
N GLY A 284 12.75 16.56 14.35
CA GLY A 284 14.05 16.26 14.96
C GLY A 284 14.55 14.82 14.82
N ASP A 285 13.81 13.91 14.17
CA ASP A 285 14.28 12.57 13.79
C ASP A 285 15.02 12.62 12.45
N PHE A 286 16.23 13.16 12.45
CA PHE A 286 16.99 13.44 11.22
C PHE A 286 17.44 12.19 10.48
N ASN A 287 17.51 11.04 11.15
CA ASN A 287 17.85 9.75 10.52
C ASN A 287 16.61 8.95 10.04
N GLY A 288 15.40 9.37 10.39
CA GLY A 288 14.12 8.77 9.97
C GLY A 288 13.85 7.40 10.59
N ASN A 289 14.46 7.06 11.72
CA ASN A 289 14.27 5.75 12.37
C ASN A 289 12.95 5.67 13.17
N GLY A 290 12.26 6.80 13.36
CA GLY A 290 11.00 6.95 14.08
C GLY A 290 11.14 7.32 15.56
N THR A 291 12.36 7.56 16.03
CA THR A 291 12.70 7.90 17.41
C THR A 291 13.65 9.07 17.45
N ILE A 292 13.45 10.00 18.38
CA ILE A 292 14.38 11.12 18.63
C ILE A 292 15.44 10.61 19.61
N ASP A 293 16.66 10.37 19.12
CA ASP A 293 17.76 9.80 19.93
C ASP A 293 19.10 10.51 19.69
N ALA A 294 20.18 9.98 20.30
CA ALA A 294 21.50 10.60 20.25
C ALA A 294 22.04 10.70 18.82
N ALA A 295 21.68 9.77 17.93
CA ALA A 295 22.14 9.80 16.55
C ALA A 295 21.56 10.99 15.78
N ASP A 296 20.36 11.47 16.15
CA ASP A 296 19.78 12.64 15.51
C ASP A 296 20.48 13.94 15.93
N ILE A 297 20.71 14.14 17.23
CA ILE A 297 21.45 15.34 17.68
C ILE A 297 22.90 15.33 17.19
N ASP A 298 23.52 14.16 17.04
CA ASP A 298 24.83 14.05 16.40
C ASP A 298 24.78 14.49 14.92
N LEU A 299 23.71 14.17 14.20
CA LEU A 299 23.51 14.66 12.82
C LEU A 299 23.32 16.18 12.79
N LEU A 300 22.54 16.74 13.72
CA LEU A 300 22.36 18.19 13.84
C LEU A 300 23.69 18.91 14.13
N SER A 301 24.46 18.43 15.10
CA SER A 301 25.78 18.96 15.44
C SER A 301 26.74 18.92 14.24
N ASN A 302 26.68 17.86 13.44
CA ASN A 302 27.45 17.79 12.19
C ASN A 302 27.06 18.87 11.18
N GLN A 303 25.78 19.21 11.06
CA GLN A 303 25.31 20.28 10.16
C GLN A 303 25.66 21.69 10.66
N ILE A 304 25.59 21.90 11.99
CA ILE A 304 26.02 23.16 12.61
C ILE A 304 27.51 23.39 12.33
N ARG A 305 28.35 22.36 12.50
CA ARG A 305 29.80 22.45 12.21
C ARG A 305 30.13 22.66 10.75
N SER A 306 29.28 22.16 9.84
CA SER A 306 29.48 22.35 8.40
C SER A 306 28.97 23.70 7.91
N GLU A 307 28.41 24.54 8.80
CA GLU A 307 27.74 25.81 8.48
C GLU A 307 26.68 25.62 7.39
N SER A 308 25.87 24.56 7.54
CA SER A 308 24.81 24.22 6.61
C SER A 308 23.66 25.24 6.66
N TYR A 309 22.93 25.35 5.55
CA TYR A 309 21.66 26.09 5.45
C TYR A 309 20.53 25.15 5.04
N ASP A 310 20.70 23.85 5.33
CA ASP A 310 19.70 22.83 5.05
C ASP A 310 18.48 23.11 5.93
N ALA A 311 17.37 23.49 5.28
CA ALA A 311 16.13 23.87 5.95
C ALA A 311 15.54 22.74 6.80
N ASP A 312 15.94 21.50 6.55
CA ASP A 312 15.53 20.35 7.37
C ASP A 312 16.09 20.42 8.81
N PHE A 313 17.26 21.05 8.99
CA PHE A 313 17.93 21.18 10.29
C PHE A 313 17.68 22.54 10.96
N ASP A 314 17.05 23.49 10.26
CA ASP A 314 16.61 24.80 10.79
C ASP A 314 15.25 24.65 11.48
N LEU A 315 15.31 24.24 12.75
CA LEU A 315 14.16 23.95 13.60
C LEU A 315 13.45 25.21 14.08
N VAL A 316 14.15 26.35 14.13
CA VAL A 316 13.55 27.64 14.53
C VAL A 316 13.08 28.49 13.34
N ALA A 317 13.31 28.01 12.11
CA ALA A 317 12.93 28.62 10.84
C ALA A 317 13.49 30.05 10.67
N ASP A 318 14.73 30.28 11.10
CA ASP A 318 15.40 31.58 10.99
C ASP A 318 16.36 31.69 9.78
N GLY A 319 16.49 30.60 9.02
CA GLY A 319 17.29 30.47 7.83
C GLY A 319 18.74 30.07 8.10
N GLN A 320 19.11 29.72 9.33
CA GLN A 320 20.43 29.23 9.72
C GLN A 320 20.29 27.90 10.47
N VAL A 321 21.32 27.05 10.37
CA VAL A 321 21.44 25.84 11.20
C VAL A 321 22.52 26.09 12.24
N ASP A 322 22.12 26.50 13.44
CA ASP A 322 23.03 26.95 14.49
C ASP A 322 22.66 26.46 15.91
N SER A 323 23.28 27.08 16.92
CA SER A 323 23.06 26.75 18.32
C SER A 323 21.60 26.90 18.80
N LEU A 324 20.80 27.73 18.13
CA LEU A 324 19.37 27.90 18.41
C LEU A 324 18.58 26.65 18.04
N ASP A 325 18.91 26.00 16.93
CA ASP A 325 18.31 24.72 16.54
C ASP A 325 18.70 23.62 17.51
N HIS A 326 19.99 23.60 17.90
CA HIS A 326 20.47 22.66 18.90
C HIS A 326 19.75 22.81 20.24
N GLU A 327 19.57 24.05 20.71
CA GLU A 327 18.82 24.36 21.91
C GLU A 327 17.34 23.97 21.79
N PHE A 328 16.72 24.21 20.63
CA PHE A 328 15.34 23.83 20.36
C PHE A 328 15.17 22.31 20.35
N TRP A 329 16.07 21.57 19.72
CA TRP A 329 16.03 20.10 19.69
C TRP A 329 16.08 19.52 21.10
N VAL A 330 17.06 19.95 21.91
CA VAL A 330 17.26 19.41 23.28
C VAL A 330 16.08 19.76 24.18
N ASN A 331 15.66 21.03 24.19
CA ASN A 331 14.67 21.50 25.15
C ASN A 331 13.23 21.23 24.73
N SER A 332 12.90 21.35 23.44
CA SER A 332 11.52 21.31 22.94
C SER A 332 11.16 19.95 22.34
N LEU A 333 12.08 19.30 21.62
CA LEU A 333 11.80 18.05 20.90
C LEU A 333 12.11 16.82 21.76
N ALA A 334 13.38 16.66 22.15
CA ALA A 334 13.80 15.60 23.07
C ALA A 334 13.28 15.82 24.50
N ASN A 335 12.93 17.07 24.84
CA ASN A 335 12.47 17.49 26.16
C ASN A 335 13.42 16.99 27.28
N THR A 336 14.71 17.19 27.07
CA THR A 336 15.75 16.83 28.04
C THR A 336 16.66 18.02 28.38
N TYR A 337 17.77 17.77 29.08
CA TYR A 337 18.78 18.75 29.47
C TYR A 337 20.05 18.59 28.63
N PHE A 338 20.74 19.71 28.42
CA PHE A 338 22.16 19.66 28.10
C PHE A 338 22.90 18.96 29.25
N GLY A 339 23.68 17.93 28.93
CA GLY A 339 24.33 17.09 29.94
C GLY A 339 23.76 15.69 30.07
N ASP A 340 22.51 15.46 29.67
CA ASP A 340 21.87 14.14 29.68
C ASP A 340 22.45 13.30 28.52
N ALA A 341 23.46 12.50 28.82
CA ALA A 341 24.25 11.79 27.82
C ALA A 341 23.53 10.53 27.30
N ASN A 342 22.57 9.98 28.06
CA ASN A 342 21.81 8.80 27.66
C ASN A 342 20.39 9.13 27.17
N LEU A 343 20.00 10.41 27.20
CA LEU A 343 18.68 10.93 26.83
C LEU A 343 17.53 10.30 27.62
N ASP A 344 17.74 9.97 28.90
CA ASP A 344 16.70 9.41 29.78
C ASP A 344 15.76 10.47 30.38
N GLY A 345 15.99 11.74 30.05
CA GLY A 345 15.20 12.90 30.47
C GLY A 345 15.68 13.52 31.78
N GLU A 346 16.73 12.98 32.39
CA GLU A 346 17.36 13.49 33.60
C GLU A 346 18.85 13.74 33.36
N PHE A 347 19.38 14.82 33.94
CA PHE A 347 20.82 15.05 33.96
C PHE A 347 21.34 14.89 35.38
N ASN A 348 22.12 13.84 35.64
CA ASN A 348 22.63 13.49 36.96
C ASN A 348 24.03 12.84 36.90
N SER A 349 24.47 12.27 38.03
CA SER A 349 25.79 11.63 38.12
C SER A 349 26.02 10.41 37.22
N SER A 350 24.97 9.72 36.72
CA SER A 350 25.13 8.61 35.78
C SER A 350 25.58 9.08 34.40
N ASP A 351 25.16 10.26 33.96
CA ASP A 351 25.62 10.86 32.71
C ASP A 351 27.11 11.16 32.74
N PHE A 352 27.58 11.76 33.84
CA PHE A 352 29.00 11.97 34.05
C PHE A 352 29.77 10.65 34.04
N THR A 353 29.21 9.60 34.64
CA THR A 353 29.84 8.27 34.62
C THR A 353 29.96 7.74 33.20
N LEU A 354 28.96 7.95 32.34
CA LEU A 354 28.96 7.54 30.93
C LEU A 354 30.01 8.30 30.11
N VAL A 355 30.01 9.64 30.15
CA VAL A 355 30.95 10.44 29.33
C VAL A 355 32.40 10.27 29.76
N PHE A 356 32.67 10.14 31.07
CA PHE A 356 34.03 9.87 31.54
C PHE A 356 34.48 8.43 31.27
N ALA A 357 33.56 7.46 31.23
CA ALA A 357 33.89 6.11 30.79
C ALA A 357 34.26 6.04 29.30
N ALA A 358 33.71 6.94 28.46
CA ALA A 358 34.10 7.07 27.06
C ALA A 358 35.53 7.64 26.86
N ALA A 359 36.10 8.27 27.90
CA ALA A 359 37.47 8.80 27.94
C ALA A 359 37.82 9.78 26.79
N ARG A 360 36.84 10.58 26.34
CA ARG A 360 36.99 11.55 25.25
C ARG A 360 37.37 12.97 25.68
N TYR A 361 37.40 13.23 26.98
CA TYR A 361 37.71 14.56 27.51
C TYR A 361 39.09 15.05 27.07
N GLU A 362 39.14 16.12 26.26
CA GLU A 362 40.37 16.74 25.74
C GLU A 362 41.25 15.78 24.90
N THR A 363 40.71 14.65 24.40
CA THR A 363 41.52 13.62 23.70
C THR A 363 41.18 13.42 22.23
N GLY A 364 40.04 13.90 21.74
CA GLY A 364 39.68 13.77 20.33
C GLY A 364 38.18 13.94 20.07
N PRO A 365 37.69 13.46 18.92
CA PRO A 365 36.29 13.59 18.55
C PRO A 365 35.35 12.97 19.58
N ALA A 366 34.27 13.68 19.88
CA ALA A 366 33.18 13.25 20.72
C ALA A 366 31.85 13.37 19.96
N ASP A 367 30.86 12.65 20.47
CA ASP A 367 29.45 12.69 20.11
C ASP A 367 28.64 13.06 21.38
N TRP A 368 27.34 13.26 21.26
CA TRP A 368 26.49 13.67 22.37
C TRP A 368 26.65 12.75 23.59
N ALA A 369 26.64 11.43 23.36
CA ALA A 369 26.74 10.41 24.40
C ALA A 369 28.12 10.33 25.05
N SER A 370 29.17 10.85 24.41
CA SER A 370 30.53 10.94 24.94
C SER A 370 30.94 12.33 25.41
N GLY A 371 30.05 13.32 25.30
CA GLY A 371 30.15 14.62 25.97
C GLY A 371 30.17 15.87 25.08
N ASP A 372 30.00 15.74 23.75
CA ASP A 372 29.85 16.89 22.82
C ASP A 372 28.45 17.52 22.98
N TRP A 373 28.27 18.29 24.04
CA TRP A 373 26.99 18.91 24.38
C TRP A 373 26.80 20.29 23.76
N ASN A 374 27.88 20.90 23.24
CA ASN A 374 27.81 22.14 22.50
C ASN A 374 27.73 21.93 20.97
N GLY A 375 27.99 20.72 20.48
CA GLY A 375 27.94 20.34 19.08
C GLY A 375 29.21 20.68 18.28
N ASP A 376 30.33 21.02 18.91
CA ASP A 376 31.59 21.39 18.25
C ASP A 376 32.50 20.19 17.89
N GLY A 377 32.09 18.98 18.29
CA GLY A 377 32.74 17.72 17.94
C GLY A 377 33.82 17.31 18.92
N LEU A 378 34.00 18.03 20.03
CA LEU A 378 34.93 17.73 21.09
C LEU A 378 34.18 17.62 22.42
N PHE A 379 34.77 16.88 23.37
CA PHE A 379 34.34 16.94 24.75
C PHE A 379 35.41 17.68 25.54
N ASP A 380 35.17 18.94 25.86
CA ASP A 380 36.14 19.82 26.49
C ASP A 380 35.50 20.76 27.54
N SER A 381 36.28 21.69 28.08
CA SER A 381 35.78 22.63 29.09
C SER A 381 34.59 23.50 28.63
N SER A 382 34.39 23.70 27.34
CA SER A 382 33.33 24.51 26.76
C SER A 382 31.95 23.83 26.83
N ASP A 383 31.88 22.50 26.76
CA ASP A 383 30.67 21.72 27.01
C ASP A 383 30.16 21.93 28.43
N PHE A 384 31.09 22.00 29.39
CA PHE A 384 30.74 22.32 30.78
C PHE A 384 30.11 23.70 30.90
N VAL A 385 30.60 24.68 30.13
CA VAL A 385 30.04 26.03 30.12
C VAL A 385 28.60 26.03 29.58
N VAL A 386 28.29 25.22 28.57
CA VAL A 386 26.94 25.12 28.00
C VAL A 386 25.95 24.60 29.02
N PHE A 387 26.21 23.46 29.67
CA PHE A 387 25.25 22.95 30.65
C PHE A 387 25.21 23.82 31.91
N PHE A 388 26.29 24.46 32.35
CA PHE A 388 26.23 25.36 33.51
C PHE A 388 25.35 26.58 33.23
N LYS A 389 25.32 27.06 31.99
CA LYS A 389 24.42 28.15 31.56
C LYS A 389 22.96 27.69 31.56
N GLN A 390 22.68 26.49 31.06
CA GLN A 390 21.32 25.94 30.97
C GLN A 390 20.78 25.41 32.32
N GLY A 391 21.68 24.93 33.19
CA GLY A 391 21.34 24.23 34.43
C GLY A 391 20.68 22.87 34.16
N GLY A 392 20.07 22.27 35.19
CA GLY A 392 19.37 20.98 35.05
C GLY A 392 19.94 19.84 35.87
N TYR A 393 21.20 19.93 36.28
CA TYR A 393 21.86 18.90 37.08
C TYR A 393 21.07 18.60 38.37
N GLU A 394 20.73 17.33 38.57
CA GLU A 394 19.99 16.80 39.72
C GLU A 394 18.62 17.48 39.94
N ARG A 395 17.99 18.00 38.87
CA ARG A 395 16.61 18.52 38.94
C ARG A 395 15.53 17.44 38.78
N GLY A 396 15.94 16.21 38.51
CA GLY A 396 15.05 15.10 38.21
C GLY A 396 14.53 15.12 36.76
N PRO A 397 13.77 14.09 36.37
CA PRO A 397 13.32 13.91 35.00
C PRO A 397 12.42 15.06 34.52
N ARG A 398 12.67 15.59 33.32
CA ARG A 398 11.69 16.44 32.64
C ARG A 398 10.49 15.57 32.30
N ARG A 399 9.34 15.88 32.89
CA ARG A 399 8.09 15.21 32.54
C ARG A 399 7.78 15.56 31.09
N THR A 400 7.57 14.56 30.25
CA THR A 400 6.84 14.78 29.01
C THR A 400 5.50 15.41 29.37
N SER A 401 5.19 16.55 28.77
CA SER A 401 3.85 17.12 28.85
C SER A 401 2.90 16.04 28.35
N ALA A 402 2.18 15.37 29.25
CA ALA A 402 1.09 14.51 28.86
C ALA A 402 0.13 15.36 28.03
N VAL A 403 0.09 15.13 26.72
CA VAL A 403 -0.91 15.69 25.83
C VAL A 403 -2.25 15.41 26.51
N PRO A 404 -3.09 16.42 26.79
CA PRO A 404 -4.37 16.20 27.43
C PRO A 404 -5.15 15.16 26.62
N GLU A 405 -5.30 13.96 27.19
CA GLU A 405 -6.23 12.99 26.63
C GLU A 405 -7.57 13.71 26.46
N PRO A 406 -8.24 13.60 25.30
CA PRO A 406 -9.52 14.26 25.10
C PRO A 406 -10.41 13.90 26.28
N ILE A 407 -10.97 14.92 26.92
CA ILE A 407 -11.70 14.84 28.19
C ILE A 407 -12.90 13.89 28.05
N THR A 408 -12.69 12.58 28.22
CA THR A 408 -13.69 11.52 28.03
C THR A 408 -14.77 11.51 29.13
N TRP A 409 -14.74 12.49 30.05
CA TRP A 409 -15.64 12.57 31.20
C TRP A 409 -17.10 12.86 30.84
N TRP A 410 -17.40 13.25 29.58
CA TRP A 410 -18.77 13.48 29.12
C TRP A 410 -19.49 12.22 28.62
N LEU A 411 -18.76 11.17 28.20
CA LEU A 411 -19.35 9.92 27.69
C LEU A 411 -20.22 9.14 28.71
N PRO A 412 -19.91 9.07 30.02
CA PRO A 412 -20.80 8.40 30.96
C PRO A 412 -22.06 9.20 31.30
N VAL A 413 -22.06 10.53 31.12
CA VAL A 413 -23.23 11.38 31.46
C VAL A 413 -24.34 11.25 30.42
N PHE A 414 -24.00 11.11 29.13
CA PHE A 414 -25.01 10.88 28.08
C PHE A 414 -25.61 9.47 28.11
N ALA A 415 -24.84 8.45 28.49
CA ALA A 415 -25.34 7.08 28.62
C ALA A 415 -26.34 6.91 29.78
N ALA A 416 -26.16 7.67 30.87
CA ALA A 416 -27.09 7.64 32.00
C ALA A 416 -28.44 8.32 31.68
N ALA A 417 -28.44 9.41 30.91
CA ALA A 417 -29.67 10.12 30.54
C ALA A 417 -30.59 9.31 29.60
N ALA A 418 -30.03 8.51 28.70
CA ALA A 418 -30.80 7.65 27.80
C ALA A 418 -31.44 6.44 28.52
N SER A 419 -30.84 5.99 29.63
CA SER A 419 -31.30 4.82 30.39
C SER A 419 -32.51 5.12 31.28
N VAL A 420 -32.71 6.38 31.69
CA VAL A 420 -33.84 6.78 32.56
C VAL A 420 -35.15 6.98 31.76
N CYS A 421 -35.09 7.20 30.45
CA CYS A 421 -36.30 7.40 29.63
C CYS A 421 -37.02 6.11 29.19
N ARG A 422 -36.51 4.91 29.50
CA ARG A 422 -37.12 3.64 29.04
C ARG A 422 -37.96 2.87 30.08
N CYS A 423 -38.17 3.40 31.29
CA CYS A 423 -38.88 2.66 32.36
C CYS A 423 -40.28 3.16 32.76
N ARG A 424 -41.00 3.97 31.96
CA ARG A 424 -42.40 4.32 32.26
C ARG A 424 -43.30 4.40 31.03
N CYS A 425 -43.82 3.25 30.61
CA CYS A 425 -45.20 3.13 30.11
C CYS A 425 -45.59 1.65 30.10
N ASP A 426 -45.96 1.13 31.27
CA ASP A 426 -46.99 0.10 31.32
C ASP A 426 -47.78 0.23 32.64
N SER A 427 -49.03 -0.21 32.63
CA SER A 427 -50.06 -0.11 33.66
C SER A 427 -50.92 1.18 33.70
N SER A 428 -52.04 1.14 32.99
CA SER A 428 -53.35 1.17 33.69
C SER A 428 -54.44 0.62 32.79
N GLN A 429 -55.08 -0.45 33.27
CA GLN A 429 -56.37 -0.94 32.83
C GLN A 429 -57.45 0.14 32.99
N LEU A 430 -58.56 0.02 32.26
CA LEU A 430 -59.90 -0.26 32.84
C LEU A 430 -61.03 -0.15 31.80
N LEU A 431 -61.90 -1.17 31.84
CA LEU A 431 -63.36 -1.12 31.65
C LEU A 431 -63.93 -0.82 30.25
N GLU A 432 -64.62 -1.82 29.68
CA GLU A 432 -65.94 -1.59 29.09
C GLU A 432 -66.80 -2.87 29.19
N ASN A 433 -68.08 -2.64 29.47
CA ASN A 433 -69.16 -3.61 29.67
C ASN A 433 -69.53 -4.39 28.40
#